data_AF-A0A2V5TMY0-F1
#
_entry.id   AF-A0A2V5TMY0-F1
#
_cell.length_a   1.000
_cell.length_b   1.000
_cell.length_c   1.000
_cell.angle_alpha   90.00
_cell.angle_beta   90.00
_cell.angle_gamma   90.00
#
_symmetry.space_group_name_H-M   'P 1'
#
loop_
_entity.id
_entity.type
_entity.pdbx_description
1 polymer ?
#
loop_
_entity_poly.entity_id
_entity_poly.type
_entity_poly.pdbx_seq_one_letter_code
_entity_poly.pdbx_strand_id
1 'polypeptide(L)'
;ELAESDAALSSPVGELAETLRSRSRPGLPSDVERLIGAAISEALLERNAPVDGVMHGAFDDKATFAAGPKTLNDIWNLLPYENYIVTGQLSAEEIKAVMEEVFASHEKRNLLGFEVKTQGRGDQIRIVSMTLANGRPVDRGHKYAIAFNSFDSRSGGHHFMKLRALLERPEANYILHPVQTRDALIDYFRRHKVVHRIAETESLPIGA
;
A
#
# COMPACT_ATOMS: atom_id res chain seq x y z
N GLU A 1 23.20 -4.56 25.01
CA GLU A 1 23.01 -3.59 23.90
C GLU A 1 23.05 -4.22 22.50
N LEU A 2 24.19 -4.56 21.87
CA LEU A 2 24.19 -5.16 20.51
C LEU A 2 23.55 -6.56 20.44
N ALA A 3 23.91 -7.45 21.36
CA ALA A 3 23.35 -8.81 21.41
C ALA A 3 21.85 -8.85 21.75
N GLU A 4 21.34 -7.85 22.49
CA GLU A 4 19.90 -7.72 22.77
C GLU A 4 19.14 -7.18 21.56
N SER A 5 19.75 -6.28 20.78
CA SER A 5 19.21 -5.81 19.49
C SER A 5 19.15 -6.96 18.48
N ASP A 6 20.20 -7.78 18.38
CA ASP A 6 20.24 -8.94 17.48
C ASP A 6 19.21 -10.02 17.88
N ALA A 7 19.04 -10.25 19.18
CA ALA A 7 18.02 -11.15 19.71
C ALA A 7 16.60 -10.65 19.41
N ALA A 8 16.35 -9.35 19.57
CA ALA A 8 15.06 -8.75 19.25
C ALA A 8 14.73 -8.89 17.75
N LEU A 9 15.67 -8.57 16.86
CA LEU A 9 15.48 -8.65 15.41
C LEU A 9 15.28 -10.10 14.91
N SER A 10 15.85 -11.08 15.59
CA SER A 10 15.68 -12.51 15.28
C SER A 10 14.33 -13.09 15.75
N SER A 11 13.50 -12.31 16.44
CA SER A 11 12.22 -12.79 16.96
C SER A 11 11.27 -13.19 15.82
N PRO A 12 10.64 -14.39 15.88
CA PRO A 12 9.72 -14.83 14.86
C PRO A 12 8.43 -13.99 14.85
N VAL A 13 7.92 -13.68 13.67
CA VAL A 13 6.65 -12.96 13.47
C VAL A 13 5.57 -13.83 12.80
N GLY A 14 5.97 -14.85 12.05
CA GLY A 14 5.08 -15.77 11.35
C GLY A 14 5.82 -16.56 10.28
N GLU A 15 5.08 -17.11 9.33
CA GLU A 15 5.59 -17.86 8.17
C GLU A 15 4.98 -17.29 6.89
N LEU A 16 5.74 -17.29 5.81
CA LEU A 16 5.27 -16.96 4.47
C LEU A 16 5.22 -18.24 3.63
N ALA A 17 4.06 -18.63 3.12
CA ALA A 17 3.89 -19.87 2.39
C ALA A 17 4.60 -19.87 1.02
N GLU A 18 4.60 -18.72 0.32
CA GLU A 18 5.19 -18.60 -1.02
C GLU A 18 6.12 -17.39 -1.15
N THR A 19 7.18 -17.53 -1.95
CA THR A 19 8.09 -16.41 -2.25
C THR A 19 7.37 -15.32 -3.04
N LEU A 20 7.33 -14.11 -2.51
CA LEU A 20 6.70 -12.95 -3.14
C LEU A 20 7.73 -12.13 -3.92
N ARG A 21 7.31 -11.59 -5.06
CA ARG A 21 8.15 -10.72 -5.90
C ARG A 21 7.78 -9.25 -5.67
N SER A 22 8.77 -8.37 -5.54
CA SER A 22 8.55 -6.92 -5.38
C SER A 22 8.34 -6.16 -6.69
N ARG A 23 8.67 -6.77 -7.83
CA ARG A 23 8.62 -6.10 -9.14
C ARG A 23 7.18 -5.81 -9.57
N SER A 24 6.85 -4.54 -9.70
CA SER A 24 5.56 -4.06 -10.19
C SER A 24 5.67 -3.34 -11.54
N ARG A 25 4.52 -3.02 -12.13
CA ARG A 25 4.36 -2.12 -13.29
C ARG A 25 3.20 -1.16 -13.03
N PRO A 26 3.13 0.00 -13.71
CA PRO A 26 2.01 0.91 -13.56
C PRO A 26 0.64 0.25 -13.78
N GLY A 27 -0.19 0.22 -12.73
CA GLY A 27 -1.51 -0.40 -12.73
C GLY A 27 -1.51 -1.91 -12.44
N LEU A 28 -0.34 -2.51 -12.21
CA LEU A 28 -0.16 -3.92 -11.88
C LEU A 28 0.69 -4.03 -10.60
N PRO A 29 0.04 -4.08 -9.42
CA PRO A 29 0.73 -4.22 -8.15
C PRO A 29 1.55 -5.51 -8.06
N SER A 30 2.71 -5.45 -7.40
CA SER A 30 3.50 -6.64 -7.08
C SER A 30 2.91 -7.44 -5.93
N ASP A 31 3.42 -8.65 -5.71
CA ASP A 31 2.97 -9.52 -4.60
C ASP A 31 3.26 -8.87 -3.24
N VAL A 32 4.40 -8.18 -3.13
CA VAL A 32 4.78 -7.44 -1.92
C VAL A 32 3.89 -6.21 -1.71
N GLU A 33 3.59 -5.45 -2.77
CA GLU A 33 2.64 -4.34 -2.68
C GLU A 33 1.26 -4.83 -2.22
N ARG A 34 0.79 -5.98 -2.72
CA ARG A 34 -0.45 -6.66 -2.31
C ARG A 34 -0.46 -7.03 -0.84
N LEU A 35 0.62 -7.65 -0.36
CA LEU A 35 0.79 -7.97 1.05
C LEU A 35 0.75 -6.71 1.94
N ILE A 36 1.47 -5.65 1.56
CA ILE A 36 1.49 -4.40 2.33
C ILE A 36 0.10 -3.75 2.37
N GLY A 37 -0.59 -3.69 1.23
CA GLY A 37 -1.93 -3.12 1.18
C GLY A 37 -2.96 -3.93 1.96
N ALA A 38 -2.86 -5.26 1.97
CA ALA A 38 -3.70 -6.13 2.79
C ALA A 38 -3.49 -5.86 4.29
N ALA A 39 -2.22 -5.80 4.73
CA ALA A 39 -1.89 -5.50 6.13
C ALA A 39 -2.39 -4.11 6.58
N ILE A 40 -2.20 -3.08 5.74
CA ILE A 40 -2.70 -1.72 6.04
C ILE A 40 -4.22 -1.70 6.13
N SER A 41 -4.91 -2.34 5.18
CA SER A 41 -6.38 -2.36 5.14
C SER A 41 -6.96 -3.09 6.35
N GLU A 42 -6.36 -4.22 6.74
CA GLU A 42 -6.77 -4.98 7.91
C GLU A 42 -6.53 -4.19 9.21
N ALA A 43 -5.36 -3.55 9.36
CA ALA A 43 -5.06 -2.73 10.52
C ALA A 43 -6.02 -1.53 10.67
N LEU A 44 -6.46 -0.94 9.56
CA LEU A 44 -7.45 0.14 9.56
C LEU A 44 -8.87 -0.38 9.81
N LEU A 45 -9.23 -1.56 9.30
CA LEU A 45 -10.52 -2.20 9.55
C LEU A 45 -10.73 -2.45 11.06
N GLU A 46 -9.72 -2.98 11.75
CA GLU A 46 -9.78 -3.18 13.22
C GLU A 46 -9.95 -1.89 14.01
N ARG A 47 -9.55 -0.77 13.41
CA ARG A 47 -9.69 0.58 14.00
C ARG A 47 -11.00 1.24 13.59
N ASN A 48 -11.95 0.51 13.00
CA ASN A 48 -13.21 1.01 12.46
C ASN A 48 -13.02 2.13 11.43
N ALA A 49 -11.96 2.05 10.63
CA ALA A 49 -11.63 2.99 9.57
C ALA A 49 -11.40 2.27 8.24
N PRO A 50 -12.36 1.47 7.72
CA PRO A 50 -12.18 0.74 6.47
C PRO A 50 -11.83 1.68 5.31
N VAL A 51 -11.05 1.17 4.36
CA VAL A 51 -10.59 1.91 3.18
C VAL A 51 -10.96 1.17 1.90
N ASP A 52 -11.19 1.93 0.85
CA ASP A 52 -11.50 1.41 -0.49
C ASP A 52 -10.24 1.00 -1.25
N GLY A 53 -9.10 1.62 -0.89
CA GLY A 53 -7.83 1.31 -1.50
C GLY A 53 -6.63 1.76 -0.71
N VAL A 54 -5.46 1.28 -1.12
CA VAL A 54 -4.17 1.62 -0.52
C VAL A 54 -3.20 1.98 -1.64
N MET A 55 -2.54 3.13 -1.55
CA MET A 55 -1.42 3.46 -2.41
C MET A 55 -0.11 3.17 -1.67
N HIS A 56 0.67 2.23 -2.19
CA HIS A 56 1.98 1.89 -1.62
C HIS A 56 2.92 1.31 -2.68
N GLY A 57 4.21 1.28 -2.37
CA GLY A 57 5.25 0.63 -3.17
C GLY A 57 6.03 -0.41 -2.39
N ALA A 58 6.93 -1.11 -3.07
CA ALA A 58 7.98 -1.89 -2.41
C ALA A 58 9.24 -1.02 -2.25
N PHE A 59 9.96 -1.19 -1.14
CA PHE A 59 11.21 -0.46 -0.90
C PHE A 59 12.30 -0.84 -1.92
N ASP A 60 12.55 -2.14 -2.08
CA ASP A 60 13.40 -2.69 -3.15
C ASP A 60 12.52 -3.40 -4.18
N ASP A 61 12.41 -2.83 -5.36
CA ASP A 61 11.59 -3.31 -6.47
C ASP A 61 12.19 -4.51 -7.23
N LYS A 62 13.43 -4.89 -6.90
CA LYS A 62 14.13 -6.06 -7.43
C LYS A 62 14.21 -7.19 -6.41
N ALA A 63 13.98 -6.91 -5.14
CA ALA A 63 14.00 -7.90 -4.09
C ALA A 63 12.92 -8.98 -4.25
N THR A 64 13.20 -10.11 -3.63
CA THR A 64 12.24 -11.21 -3.42
C THR A 64 12.07 -11.41 -1.93
N PHE A 65 10.84 -11.57 -1.49
CA PHE A 65 10.53 -11.92 -0.10
C PHE A 65 10.35 -13.44 -0.02
N ALA A 66 11.39 -14.15 0.39
CA ALA A 66 11.47 -15.61 0.31
C ALA A 66 10.40 -16.32 1.16
N ALA A 67 9.90 -17.49 0.74
CA ALA A 67 9.04 -18.32 1.58
C ALA A 67 9.76 -18.79 2.86
N GLY A 68 8.98 -19.28 3.83
CA GLY A 68 9.42 -19.84 5.09
C GLY A 68 9.26 -18.91 6.30
N PRO A 69 9.87 -19.27 7.44
CA PRO A 69 9.77 -18.50 8.67
C PRO A 69 10.21 -17.05 8.50
N LYS A 70 9.48 -16.14 9.13
CA LYS A 70 9.74 -14.70 9.12
C LYS A 70 10.09 -14.21 10.51
N THR A 71 11.11 -13.37 10.54
CA THR A 71 11.59 -12.66 11.72
C THR A 71 11.21 -11.18 11.65
N LEU A 72 11.39 -10.46 12.76
CA LEU A 72 11.28 -9.01 12.73
C LEU A 72 12.25 -8.41 11.71
N ASN A 73 13.49 -8.88 11.65
CA ASN A 73 14.50 -8.40 10.70
C ASN A 73 14.03 -8.48 9.24
N ASP A 74 13.34 -9.55 8.87
CA ASP A 74 12.76 -9.70 7.53
C ASP A 74 11.76 -8.57 7.21
N ILE A 75 10.94 -8.19 8.18
CA ILE A 75 9.98 -7.10 8.01
C ILE A 75 10.67 -5.72 8.00
N TRP A 76 11.70 -5.52 8.84
CA TRP A 76 12.51 -4.30 8.83
C TRP A 76 13.21 -4.08 7.49
N ASN A 77 13.74 -5.13 6.87
CA ASN A 77 14.36 -5.04 5.54
C ASN A 77 13.32 -4.73 4.45
N LEU A 78 12.08 -5.16 4.63
CA LEU A 78 11.00 -4.90 3.67
C LEU A 78 10.42 -3.48 3.80
N LEU A 79 10.27 -2.98 5.03
CA LEU A 79 9.73 -1.67 5.39
C LEU A 79 10.65 -0.96 6.41
N PRO A 80 11.79 -0.40 5.96
CA PRO A 80 12.81 0.13 6.87
C PRO A 80 12.41 1.46 7.53
N TYR A 81 11.49 2.21 6.92
CA TYR A 81 11.11 3.54 7.39
C TYR A 81 9.96 3.52 8.38
N GLU A 82 10.01 4.43 9.35
CA GLU A 82 8.96 4.64 10.36
C GLU A 82 7.83 5.50 9.82
N ASN A 83 7.17 5.03 8.77
CA ASN A 83 6.03 5.74 8.21
C ASN A 83 4.71 5.33 8.89
N TYR A 84 3.93 6.32 9.31
CA TYR A 84 2.56 6.13 9.80
C TYR A 84 1.59 5.89 8.65
N ILE A 85 0.47 5.23 8.94
CA ILE A 85 -0.66 5.11 8.01
C ILE A 85 -1.49 6.39 8.07
N VAL A 86 -1.88 6.88 6.90
CA VAL A 86 -2.69 8.07 6.71
C VAL A 86 -3.85 7.72 5.78
N THR A 87 -5.03 8.28 6.00
CA THR A 87 -6.16 8.15 5.07
C THR A 87 -6.62 9.51 4.56
N GLY A 88 -7.11 9.54 3.32
CA GLY A 88 -7.77 10.70 2.72
C GLY A 88 -8.91 10.29 1.78
N GLN A 89 -9.89 11.17 1.66
CA GLN A 89 -11.08 11.02 0.83
C GLN A 89 -10.87 11.68 -0.54
N LEU A 90 -10.81 10.87 -1.59
CA LEU A 90 -10.53 11.33 -2.95
C LEU A 90 -11.63 10.90 -3.92
N SER A 91 -11.98 11.75 -4.89
CA SER A 91 -12.87 11.35 -5.98
C SER A 91 -12.15 10.44 -6.97
N ALA A 92 -12.91 9.78 -7.84
CA ALA A 92 -12.36 8.99 -8.93
C ALA A 92 -11.34 9.78 -9.79
N GLU A 93 -11.66 11.03 -10.11
CA GLU A 93 -10.81 11.92 -10.91
C GLU A 93 -9.56 12.35 -10.15
N GLU A 94 -9.66 12.58 -8.84
CA GLU A 94 -8.53 12.92 -7.98
C GLU A 94 -7.57 11.73 -7.84
N ILE A 95 -8.10 10.53 -7.60
CA ILE A 95 -7.32 9.27 -7.59
C ILE A 95 -6.61 9.09 -8.92
N LYS A 96 -7.33 9.27 -10.04
CA LYS A 96 -6.75 9.18 -11.38
C LYS A 96 -5.59 10.17 -11.55
N ALA A 97 -5.78 11.43 -11.17
CA ALA A 97 -4.76 12.47 -11.31
C ALA A 97 -3.51 12.21 -10.46
N VAL A 98 -3.69 11.69 -9.25
CA VAL A 98 -2.61 11.25 -8.36
C VAL A 98 -1.87 10.07 -8.97
N MET A 99 -2.58 9.02 -9.38
CA MET A 99 -1.95 7.81 -9.89
C MET A 99 -1.22 8.05 -11.23
N GLU A 100 -1.69 8.96 -12.07
CA GLU A 100 -0.94 9.39 -13.26
C GLU A 100 0.34 10.16 -12.92
N GLU A 101 0.35 10.99 -11.87
CA GLU A 101 1.59 11.61 -11.36
C GLU A 101 2.56 10.55 -10.83
N VAL A 102 2.05 9.62 -10.02
CA VAL A 102 2.82 8.50 -9.46
C VAL A 102 3.47 7.66 -10.57
N PHE A 103 2.69 7.25 -11.57
CA PHE A 103 3.18 6.40 -12.66
C PHE A 103 4.15 7.11 -13.60
N ALA A 104 4.05 8.44 -13.71
CA ALA A 104 5.01 9.27 -14.43
C ALA A 104 6.31 9.50 -13.65
N SER A 105 6.31 9.27 -12.33
CA SER A 105 7.49 9.41 -11.48
C SER A 105 8.42 8.20 -11.56
N HIS A 106 9.63 8.33 -11.00
CA HIS A 106 10.55 7.21 -10.81
C HIS A 106 10.25 6.38 -9.56
N GLU A 107 9.37 6.89 -8.68
CA GLU A 107 8.95 6.23 -7.45
C GLU A 107 7.81 5.25 -7.74
N LYS A 108 8.13 3.96 -7.75
CA LYS A 108 7.14 2.92 -8.03
C LYS A 108 6.17 2.80 -6.86
N ARG A 109 4.91 3.18 -7.10
CA ARG A 109 3.77 2.89 -6.23
C ARG A 109 2.63 2.38 -7.10
N ASN A 110 1.77 1.53 -6.54
CA ASN A 110 0.53 1.12 -7.17
C ASN A 110 -0.66 1.38 -6.24
N LEU A 111 -1.85 1.32 -6.83
CA LEU A 111 -3.12 1.41 -6.14
C LEU A 111 -3.70 0.01 -5.96
N LEU A 112 -3.94 -0.37 -4.72
CA LEU A 112 -4.62 -1.59 -4.31
C LEU A 112 -6.09 -1.29 -4.03
N GLY A 113 -6.96 -2.29 -4.20
CA GLY A 113 -8.42 -2.13 -4.12
C GLY A 113 -9.07 -1.70 -5.44
N PHE A 114 -8.27 -1.35 -6.44
CA PHE A 114 -8.71 -0.95 -7.78
C PHE A 114 -7.96 -1.74 -8.85
N GLU A 115 -8.65 -2.05 -9.94
CA GLU A 115 -8.01 -2.46 -11.19
C GLU A 115 -7.78 -1.22 -12.06
N VAL A 116 -6.53 -1.00 -12.47
CA VAL A 116 -6.14 0.19 -13.22
C VAL A 116 -5.50 -0.25 -14.54
N LYS A 117 -6.09 0.16 -15.66
CA LYS A 117 -5.51 -0.05 -17.00
C LYS A 117 -4.82 1.21 -17.46
N THR A 118 -3.56 1.07 -17.86
CA THR A 118 -2.72 2.16 -18.31
C THR A 118 -2.35 2.05 -19.78
N GLN A 119 -2.10 3.19 -20.42
CA GLN A 119 -1.56 3.30 -21.77
C GLN A 119 -0.46 4.35 -21.79
N GLY A 120 0.49 4.24 -22.72
CA GLY A 120 1.63 5.14 -22.82
C GLY A 120 2.86 4.60 -22.09
N ARG A 121 3.92 5.41 -22.04
CA ARG A 121 5.20 5.07 -21.40
C ARG A 121 5.83 6.32 -20.80
N GLY A 122 6.64 6.14 -19.75
CA GLY A 122 7.30 7.24 -19.06
C GLY A 122 6.29 8.26 -18.53
N ASP A 123 6.57 9.53 -18.76
CA ASP A 123 5.73 10.68 -18.39
C ASP A 123 4.39 10.77 -19.15
N GLN A 124 4.27 10.06 -20.27
CA GLN A 124 3.06 10.00 -21.09
C GLN A 124 2.08 8.91 -20.64
N ILE A 125 2.36 8.22 -19.53
CA ILE A 125 1.44 7.21 -19.04
C ILE A 125 0.11 7.82 -18.59
N ARG A 126 -1.00 7.21 -19.01
CA ARG A 126 -2.36 7.64 -18.72
C ARG A 126 -3.19 6.46 -18.27
N ILE A 127 -4.12 6.70 -17.36
CA ILE A 127 -5.12 5.74 -16.94
C ILE A 127 -6.28 5.81 -17.93
N VAL A 128 -6.54 4.72 -18.63
CA VAL A 128 -7.62 4.60 -19.62
C VAL A 128 -8.87 3.95 -19.05
N SER A 129 -8.73 3.21 -17.95
CA SER A 129 -9.85 2.59 -17.23
C SER A 129 -9.48 2.34 -15.78
N MET A 130 -10.46 2.51 -14.89
CA MET A 130 -10.37 2.20 -13.47
C MET A 130 -11.67 1.55 -13.00
N THR A 131 -11.58 0.41 -12.36
CA THR A 131 -12.70 -0.31 -11.72
C THR A 131 -12.31 -0.68 -10.30
N LEU A 132 -13.28 -0.95 -9.43
CA LEU A 132 -12.98 -1.57 -8.14
C LEU A 132 -12.45 -2.98 -8.36
N ALA A 133 -11.63 -3.49 -7.44
CA ALA A 133 -11.04 -4.84 -7.54
C ALA A 133 -12.10 -5.96 -7.57
N ASN A 134 -13.32 -5.69 -7.12
CA ASN A 134 -14.46 -6.60 -7.23
C ASN A 134 -15.22 -6.49 -8.57
N GLY A 135 -14.66 -5.79 -9.56
CA GLY A 135 -15.22 -5.62 -10.89
C GLY A 135 -16.33 -4.57 -11.00
N ARG A 136 -16.77 -3.95 -9.89
CA ARG A 136 -17.77 -2.89 -9.95
C ARG A 136 -17.19 -1.63 -10.61
N PRO A 137 -18.01 -0.86 -11.35
CA PRO A 137 -17.58 0.43 -11.86
C PRO A 137 -17.30 1.41 -10.73
N VAL A 138 -16.34 2.31 -10.96
CA VAL A 138 -16.09 3.45 -10.07
C VAL A 138 -17.21 4.47 -10.25
N ASP A 139 -17.82 4.88 -9.14
CA ASP A 139 -18.82 5.93 -9.08
C ASP A 139 -18.14 7.30 -8.98
N ARG A 140 -18.49 8.20 -9.89
CA ARG A 140 -17.95 9.57 -9.94
C ARG A 140 -18.50 10.47 -8.83
N GLY A 141 -19.69 10.16 -8.29
CA GLY A 141 -20.28 10.90 -7.17
C GLY A 141 -19.70 10.50 -5.81
N HIS A 142 -18.94 9.41 -5.75
CA HIS A 142 -18.42 8.86 -4.51
C HIS A 142 -17.02 9.39 -4.19
N LYS A 143 -16.77 9.63 -2.90
CA LYS A 143 -15.45 9.89 -2.35
C LYS A 143 -14.94 8.62 -1.72
N TYR A 144 -13.80 8.14 -2.21
CA TYR A 144 -13.17 6.90 -1.77
C TYR A 144 -12.14 7.19 -0.68
N ALA A 145 -12.17 6.37 0.37
CA ALA A 145 -11.18 6.38 1.42
C ALA A 145 -9.91 5.66 0.94
N ILE A 146 -8.83 6.40 0.70
CA ILE A 146 -7.55 5.84 0.26
C ILE A 146 -6.52 5.97 1.38
N ALA A 147 -5.84 4.87 1.68
CA ALA A 147 -4.71 4.86 2.60
C ALA A 147 -3.37 5.12 1.89
N PHE A 148 -2.48 5.80 2.59
CA PHE A 148 -1.13 6.16 2.17
C PHE A 148 -0.17 5.97 3.35
N ASN A 149 1.13 5.92 3.07
CA ASN A 149 2.13 6.14 4.12
C ASN A 149 2.38 7.65 4.33
N SER A 150 2.85 8.03 5.51
CA SER A 150 3.04 9.45 5.89
C SER A 150 4.10 10.19 5.07
N PHE A 151 5.04 9.49 4.45
CA PHE A 151 6.04 10.11 3.58
C PHE A 151 5.45 10.49 2.23
N ASP A 152 4.76 9.55 1.58
CA ASP A 152 4.11 9.75 0.29
C ASP A 152 3.00 10.81 0.42
N SER A 153 2.24 10.81 1.52
CA SER A 153 1.20 11.83 1.79
C SER A 153 1.78 13.25 1.92
N ARG A 154 3.07 13.37 2.20
CA ARG A 154 3.83 14.63 2.29
C ARG A 154 4.77 14.81 1.11
N SER A 155 4.30 14.43 -0.08
CA SER A 155 4.93 14.57 -1.40
C SER A 155 5.97 13.53 -1.78
N GLY A 156 6.31 12.57 -0.91
CA GLY A 156 7.31 11.55 -1.23
C GLY A 156 8.63 12.13 -1.73
N GLY A 157 9.14 13.21 -1.11
CA GLY A 157 10.34 13.90 -1.59
C GLY A 157 10.13 14.77 -2.84
N HIS A 158 8.97 15.45 -2.94
CA HIS A 158 8.54 16.26 -4.09
C HIS A 158 8.16 15.47 -5.36
N HIS A 159 8.01 14.15 -5.28
CA HIS A 159 7.55 13.31 -6.38
C HIS A 159 6.02 13.30 -6.53
N PHE A 160 5.27 13.51 -5.44
CA PHE A 160 3.80 13.40 -5.37
C PHE A 160 3.16 14.72 -4.93
N MET A 161 3.42 15.80 -5.68
CA MET A 161 2.98 17.15 -5.31
C MET A 161 1.48 17.33 -5.45
N LYS A 162 0.83 16.70 -6.45
CA LYS A 162 -0.64 16.73 -6.57
C LYS A 162 -1.30 16.00 -5.41
N LEU A 163 -0.75 14.83 -5.02
CA LEU A 163 -1.24 14.11 -3.84
C LEU A 163 -1.21 14.99 -2.60
N ARG A 164 -0.06 15.61 -2.31
CA ARG A 164 0.08 16.52 -1.17
C ARG A 164 -0.95 17.65 -1.22
N ALA A 165 -1.06 18.34 -2.35
CA ALA A 165 -1.98 19.47 -2.50
C ALA A 165 -3.45 19.05 -2.31
N LEU A 166 -3.84 17.86 -2.77
CA LEU A 166 -5.19 17.32 -2.55
C LEU A 166 -5.44 16.98 -1.09
N LEU A 167 -4.48 16.35 -0.42
CA LEU A 167 -4.60 15.94 0.98
C LEU A 167 -4.57 17.12 1.98
N GLU A 168 -4.03 18.28 1.59
CA GLU A 168 -4.06 19.51 2.40
C GLU A 168 -5.44 20.19 2.37
N ARG A 169 -6.36 19.76 1.49
CA ARG A 169 -7.71 20.33 1.39
C ARG A 169 -8.60 19.79 2.53
N PRO A 170 -9.48 20.62 3.12
CA PRO A 170 -10.41 20.17 4.14
C PRO A 170 -11.31 19.01 3.67
N GLU A 171 -11.71 19.01 2.40
CA GLU A 171 -12.57 17.99 1.81
C GLU A 171 -11.92 16.60 1.75
N ALA A 172 -10.59 16.52 1.84
CA ALA A 172 -9.88 15.25 1.85
C ALA A 172 -10.00 14.51 3.18
N ASN A 173 -10.56 15.13 4.24
CA ASN A 173 -10.71 14.51 5.56
C ASN A 173 -9.45 13.75 6.00
N TYR A 174 -8.31 14.43 5.95
CA TYR A 174 -7.01 13.85 6.26
C TYR A 174 -6.99 13.32 7.70
N ILE A 175 -6.67 12.04 7.87
CA ILE A 175 -6.52 11.42 9.19
C ILE A 175 -5.15 10.74 9.23
N LEU A 176 -4.34 11.11 10.22
CA LEU A 176 -3.14 10.35 10.59
C LEU A 176 -3.51 9.34 11.66
N HIS A 177 -3.27 8.06 11.37
CA HIS A 177 -3.52 6.98 12.32
C HIS A 177 -2.25 6.69 13.12
N PRO A 178 -2.33 6.51 14.46
CA PRO A 178 -1.18 6.17 15.29
C PRO A 178 -0.86 4.67 15.13
N VAL A 179 -0.47 4.28 13.92
CA VAL A 179 -0.01 2.93 13.53
C VAL A 179 1.01 3.09 12.42
N GLN A 180 2.14 2.43 12.56
CA GLN A 180 3.15 2.39 11.51
C GLN A 180 2.80 1.33 10.46
N THR A 181 3.16 1.59 9.22
CA THR A 181 3.01 0.64 8.10
C THR A 181 3.71 -0.69 8.38
N ARG A 182 4.90 -0.64 9.00
CA ARG A 182 5.65 -1.83 9.44
C ARG A 182 4.93 -2.60 10.55
N ASP A 183 4.39 -1.91 11.55
CA ASP A 183 3.65 -2.55 12.64
C ASP A 183 2.39 -3.25 12.12
N ALA A 184 1.66 -2.61 11.20
CA ALA A 184 0.52 -3.23 10.52
C ALA A 184 0.91 -4.55 9.84
N LEU A 185 2.07 -4.59 9.17
CA LEU A 185 2.57 -5.82 8.55
C LEU A 185 3.00 -6.88 9.57
N ILE A 186 3.70 -6.48 10.65
CA ILE A 186 4.07 -7.40 11.73
C ILE A 186 2.82 -8.04 12.35
N ASP A 187 1.80 -7.23 12.65
CA ASP A 187 0.57 -7.69 13.27
C ASP A 187 -0.24 -8.58 12.32
N TYR A 188 -0.23 -8.28 11.03
CA TYR A 188 -0.79 -9.16 9.99
C TYR A 188 -0.15 -10.56 10.04
N PHE A 189 1.18 -10.67 10.01
CA PHE A 189 1.87 -11.96 10.16
C PHE A 189 1.53 -12.67 11.47
N ARG A 190 1.52 -11.93 12.58
CA ARG A 190 1.22 -12.48 13.91
C ARG A 190 -0.20 -13.02 14.01
N ARG A 191 -1.16 -12.42 13.31
CA ARG A 191 -2.56 -12.84 13.30
C ARG A 191 -2.78 -14.06 12.43
N HIS A 192 -2.31 -13.99 11.19
CA HIS A 192 -2.53 -15.03 10.19
C HIS A 192 -1.66 -16.26 10.42
N LYS A 193 -0.53 -16.11 11.15
CA LYS A 193 0.50 -17.14 11.44
C LYS A 193 1.22 -17.64 10.20
N VAL A 194 0.48 -18.09 9.20
CA VAL A 194 0.95 -18.46 7.87
C VAL A 194 0.29 -17.50 6.87
N VAL A 195 1.09 -16.64 6.25
CA VAL A 195 0.65 -15.69 5.24
C VAL A 195 0.81 -16.30 3.86
N HIS A 196 -0.25 -16.27 3.07
CA HIS A 196 -0.25 -16.71 1.69
C HIS A 196 -0.11 -15.51 0.74
N ARG A 197 0.32 -15.78 -0.50
CA ARG A 197 0.26 -14.81 -1.58
C ARG A 197 -1.18 -14.32 -1.80
N ILE A 198 -1.38 -13.01 -1.71
CA ILE A 198 -2.67 -12.37 -1.98
C ILE A 198 -2.96 -12.40 -3.49
N ALA A 199 -4.07 -13.02 -3.89
CA ALA A 199 -4.45 -13.14 -5.28
C ALA A 199 -4.84 -11.79 -5.89
N GLU A 200 -4.80 -11.69 -7.23
CA GLU A 200 -5.17 -10.43 -7.90
C GLU A 200 -6.65 -10.05 -7.73
N THR A 201 -7.50 -11.05 -7.50
CA THR A 201 -8.97 -10.97 -7.43
C THR A 201 -9.53 -11.02 -6.01
N GLU A 202 -8.69 -11.26 -5.00
CA GLU A 202 -9.13 -11.14 -3.61
C GLU A 202 -9.23 -9.66 -3.28
N SER A 203 -10.48 -9.18 -3.21
CA SER A 203 -10.77 -7.85 -2.68
C SER A 203 -10.19 -7.74 -1.28
N LEU A 204 -9.52 -6.62 -0.99
CA LEU A 204 -9.27 -6.18 0.40
C LEU A 204 -10.59 -6.33 1.18
N PRO A 205 -10.60 -6.70 2.46
CA PRO A 205 -11.83 -6.74 3.24
C PRO A 205 -12.44 -5.33 3.27
N ILE A 206 -13.34 -5.06 2.33
CA ILE A 206 -14.00 -3.76 2.18
C ILE A 206 -15.04 -3.70 3.28
N GLY A 207 -15.01 -2.63 4.09
CA GLY A 207 -16.12 -2.33 4.98
C GLY A 207 -17.40 -2.20 4.15
N ALA A 208 -18.43 -2.96 4.52
CA ALA A 208 -19.74 -2.89 3.88
C ALA A 208 -20.42 -1.53 4.09
#